data_AF-A0A7Y3AR98-F1
#
_entry.id   AF-A0A7Y3AR98-F1
#
_cell.length_a   1.000
_cell.length_b   1.000
_cell.length_c   1.000
_cell.angle_alpha   90.00
_cell.angle_beta   90.00
_cell.angle_gamma   90.00
#
_symmetry.space_group_name_H-M   'P 1'
#
loop_
_entity.id
_entity.type
_entity.pdbx_description
1 polymer ?
#
loop_
_entity_poly.entity_id
_entity_poly.type
_entity_poly.pdbx_seq_one_letter_code
_entity_poly.pdbx_strand_id
1 'polypeptide(L)' 'VGTPVIGLYAATPSARSGPYNSLDLCVDKYARAARKFRHKEPGELRWGQRIEFPGVMELIPSAKVIAMLKGFMSS' A
#
# COMPACT_ATOMS: atom_id res chain seq x y z
N VAL A 1 18.35 13.33 2.11
CA VAL A 1 17.63 12.02 2.11
C VAL A 1 17.46 11.61 3.57
N GLY A 2 16.25 11.24 4.01
CA GLY A 2 15.93 11.04 5.45
C GLY A 2 14.56 11.55 5.88
N THR A 3 13.82 12.21 4.98
CA THR A 3 12.43 12.62 5.23
C THR A 3 11.51 11.39 5.30
N PRO A 4 10.75 11.20 6.39
CA PRO A 4 9.78 10.10 6.49
C PRO A 4 8.71 10.18 5.41
N VAL A 5 8.34 9.02 4.84
CA VAL A 5 7.38 8.94 3.74
C VAL A 5 6.21 8.05 4.13
N ILE A 6 5.00 8.60 4.07
CA ILE A 6 3.77 7.81 4.18
C ILE A 6 3.45 7.23 2.79
N GLY A 7 3.71 5.95 2.62
CA GLY A 7 3.52 5.25 1.36
C GLY A 7 2.09 4.71 1.17
N LEU A 8 1.50 4.91 0.00
CA LEU A 8 0.16 4.40 -0.33
C LEU A 8 0.25 3.30 -1.38
N TYR A 9 -0.01 2.06 -0.98
CA TYR A 9 0.22 0.88 -1.81
C TYR A 9 -1.06 0.08 -1.98
N ALA A 10 -1.55 -0.05 -3.22
CA ALA A 10 -2.65 -0.95 -3.56
C ALA A 10 -2.41 -1.69 -4.88
N ALA A 11 -1.84 -1.02 -5.88
CA ALA A 11 -1.51 -1.64 -7.17
C ALA A 11 -0.20 -2.45 -7.15
N THR A 12 0.68 -2.23 -6.16
CA THR A 12 1.96 -2.91 -5.96
C THR A 12 2.18 -3.10 -4.46
N PRO A 13 2.79 -4.19 -3.98
CA PRO A 13 3.08 -4.34 -2.55
C PRO A 13 4.21 -3.40 -2.09
N SER A 14 4.07 -2.81 -0.92
CA SER A 14 5.07 -1.93 -0.30
C SER A 14 6.38 -2.67 -0.06
N ALA A 15 6.34 -3.96 0.27
CA ALA A 15 7.52 -4.79 0.44
C ALA A 15 8.42 -4.87 -0.82
N ARG A 16 7.88 -4.59 -2.02
CA ARG A 16 8.65 -4.62 -3.27
C ARG A 16 9.32 -3.28 -3.61
N SER A 17 8.63 -2.17 -3.36
CA SER A 17 9.05 -0.85 -3.84
C SER A 17 8.71 0.26 -2.86
N GLY A 18 8.74 -0.08 -1.57
CA GLY A 18 8.50 0.81 -0.45
C GLY A 18 9.56 1.90 -0.33
N PRO A 19 9.24 3.01 0.35
CA PRO A 19 10.23 4.02 0.69
C PRO A 19 11.30 3.43 1.63
N TYR A 20 12.56 3.81 1.38
CA TYR A 20 13.68 3.47 2.26
C TYR A 20 13.46 4.07 3.65
N ASN A 21 13.66 3.27 4.71
CA ASN A 21 13.42 3.65 6.12
C ASN A 21 12.00 4.14 6.47
N SER A 22 10.97 3.76 5.70
CA SER A 22 9.57 4.09 6.04
C SER A 22 8.57 3.01 5.61
N LEU A 23 9.01 1.75 5.58
CA LEU A 23 8.13 0.62 5.23
C LEU A 23 6.97 0.43 6.23
N ASP A 24 7.22 0.72 7.50
CA ASP A 24 6.26 0.73 8.59
C ASP A 24 5.21 1.86 8.46
N LEU A 25 5.56 2.95 7.78
CA LEU A 25 4.65 4.06 7.48
C LEU A 25 3.80 3.84 6.22
N CYS A 26 3.79 2.63 5.65
CA CYS A 26 3.01 2.31 4.46
C CYS A 26 1.61 1.81 4.79
N VAL A 27 0.60 2.39 4.13
CA VAL A 27 -0.75 1.81 4.05
C VAL A 27 -0.79 0.87 2.85
N ASP A 28 -0.63 -0.42 3.10
CA ASP A 28 -0.66 -1.46 2.07
C ASP A 28 -2.03 -2.18 2.00
N LYS A 29 -2.59 -2.21 0.79
CA LYS A 29 -3.84 -2.87 0.41
C LYS A 29 -3.67 -3.79 -0.81
N TYR A 30 -2.45 -4.09 -1.23
CA TYR A 30 -2.17 -4.98 -2.37
C TYR A 30 -2.81 -6.34 -2.20
N ALA A 31 -2.77 -6.92 -0.99
CA ALA A 31 -3.44 -8.18 -0.72
C ALA A 31 -4.96 -8.14 -0.92
N ARG A 32 -5.57 -7.02 -0.51
CA ARG A 32 -7.00 -6.77 -0.74
C ARG A 32 -7.28 -6.54 -2.23
N ALA A 33 -6.39 -5.85 -2.95
CA ALA A 33 -6.52 -5.62 -4.37
C ALA A 33 -6.43 -6.93 -5.17
N ALA A 34 -5.51 -7.83 -4.82
CA ALA A 34 -5.36 -9.14 -5.43
C ALA A 34 -6.67 -9.95 -5.33
N ARG A 35 -7.22 -10.05 -4.11
CA ARG A 35 -8.49 -10.75 -3.88
C ARG A 35 -9.66 -10.09 -4.60
N LYS A 36 -9.77 -8.76 -4.57
CA LYS A 36 -10.92 -8.04 -5.15
C LYS A 36 -10.92 -8.01 -6.67
N PHE A 37 -9.77 -7.73 -7.30
CA PHE A 37 -9.70 -7.43 -8.74
C PHE A 37 -9.12 -8.55 -9.59
N ARG A 38 -8.42 -9.51 -8.97
CA ARG A 38 -7.84 -10.66 -9.67
C ARG A 38 -8.38 -12.00 -9.17
N HIS A 39 -9.19 -12.01 -8.11
CA HIS A 39 -9.74 -13.21 -7.48
C HIS A 39 -8.66 -14.22 -7.11
N LYS A 40 -7.52 -13.72 -6.60
CA LYS A 40 -6.34 -14.50 -6.25
C LYS A 40 -5.72 -14.01 -4.96
N GLU A 41 -5.05 -14.90 -4.24
CA GLU A 41 -4.13 -14.52 -3.20
C GLU A 41 -2.86 -13.88 -3.79
N PRO A 42 -2.18 -12.97 -3.08
CA PRO A 42 -0.98 -12.29 -3.59
C PRO A 42 0.13 -13.24 -4.02
N GLY A 43 0.29 -14.37 -3.33
CA GLY A 43 1.29 -15.38 -3.65
C GLY A 43 1.03 -16.12 -4.97
N GLU A 44 -0.18 -16.06 -5.50
CA GLU A 44 -0.55 -16.65 -6.79
C GLU A 44 -0.35 -15.70 -7.97
N LEU A 45 -0.02 -14.43 -7.70
CA LEU A 45 0.31 -13.44 -8.72
C LEU A 45 1.79 -13.53 -9.08
N ARG A 46 2.11 -13.22 -10.34
CA ARG A 46 3.52 -13.16 -10.75
C ARG A 46 4.25 -12.09 -9.96
N TRP A 47 5.52 -12.33 -9.65
CA TRP A 47 6.37 -11.34 -9.00
C TRP A 47 6.33 -10.00 -9.76
N GLY A 48 6.06 -8.92 -9.04
CA GLY A 48 5.95 -7.57 -9.62
C GLY A 48 4.68 -7.29 -10.43
N GLN A 49 3.69 -8.19 -10.43
CA GLN A 49 2.43 -7.97 -11.12
C GLN A 49 1.67 -6.78 -10.54
N ARG A 50 1.44 -5.75 -11.36
CA ARG A 50 0.63 -4.59 -10.99
C ARG A 50 -0.87 -4.90 -11.10
N ILE A 51 -1.65 -4.34 -10.19
CA ILE A 51 -3.12 -4.43 -10.17
C ILE A 51 -3.67 -3.04 -10.48
N GLU A 52 -3.80 -2.71 -11.76
CA GLU A 52 -4.20 -1.38 -12.23
C GLU A 52 -5.61 -1.44 -12.82
N PHE A 53 -6.60 -1.33 -11.94
CA PHE A 53 -8.01 -1.23 -12.32
C PHE A 53 -8.62 0.04 -11.72
N PRO A 54 -9.67 0.60 -12.34
CA PRO A 54 -10.50 1.60 -11.70
C PRO A 54 -10.91 1.14 -10.29
N GLY A 55 -10.74 2.02 -9.30
CA GLY A 55 -11.06 1.74 -7.91
C GLY A 55 -10.01 0.96 -7.08
N VAL A 56 -8.84 0.63 -7.62
CA VAL A 56 -7.79 -0.03 -6.81
C VAL A 56 -7.30 0.87 -5.69
N MET A 57 -7.05 2.15 -5.99
CA MET A 57 -6.60 3.10 -4.98
C MET A 57 -7.70 3.50 -3.99
N GLU A 58 -8.98 3.37 -4.36
CA GLU A 58 -10.12 3.56 -3.44
C GLU A 58 -10.11 2.57 -2.27
N LEU A 59 -9.36 1.47 -2.39
CA LEU A 59 -9.14 0.55 -1.27
C LEU A 59 -8.39 1.18 -0.09
N ILE A 60 -7.79 2.36 -0.29
CA ILE A 60 -7.11 3.17 0.71
C ILE A 60 -7.99 4.40 1.02
N PRO A 61 -8.81 4.35 2.09
CA PRO A 61 -9.57 5.52 2.52
C PRO A 61 -8.63 6.61 3.02
N SER A 62 -8.92 7.87 2.70
CA SER A 62 -8.18 9.03 3.20
C SER A 62 -8.10 9.06 4.73
N ALA A 63 -9.18 8.67 5.42
CA ALA A 63 -9.21 8.54 6.87
C ALA A 63 -8.11 7.62 7.42
N LYS A 64 -7.78 6.52 6.72
CA LYS A 64 -6.71 5.61 7.14
C LYS A 64 -5.32 6.25 7.00
N VAL A 65 -5.12 7.05 5.95
CA VAL A 65 -3.88 7.79 5.72
C VAL A 65 -3.71 8.90 6.76
N ILE A 66 -4.77 9.66 7.05
CA ILE A 66 -4.78 10.71 8.08
C ILE A 66 -4.46 10.11 9.46
N ALA A 67 -5.03 8.94 9.78
CA ALA A 67 -4.74 8.25 11.04
C ALA A 67 -3.26 7.85 11.14
N MET A 68 -2.66 7.34 10.06
CA MET A 68 -1.22 7.02 10.01
C MET A 68 -0.38 8.29 10.23
N LEU A 69 -0.71 9.37 9.53
CA LEU A 69 -0.01 10.65 9.67
C LEU A 69 -0.06 11.19 11.11
N LYS A 70 -1.24 11.16 11.74
CA LYS A 70 -1.39 11.57 13.15
C LYS A 70 -0.57 10.71 14.10
N GLY A 71 -0.55 9.39 13.89
CA GLY A 71 0.28 8.48 14.68
C GLY A 71 1.76 8.80 14.56
N PHE A 72 2.24 9.01 13.34
CA PHE A 72 3.63 9.41 13.07
C PHE A 72 3.98 10.75 13.73
N MET A 73 3.13 11.76 13.61
CA MET A 73 3.37 13.09 14.21
C MET A 73 3.35 13.10 15.75
N SER A 74 2.80 12.06 16.38
CA SER A 74 2.72 11.94 17.84
C SER A 74 3.81 11.05 18.44
N SER A 75 4.71 10.53 17.59
CA SER A 75 5.82 9.64 17.97
C SER A 75 7.12 10.39 18.19
#